data_AF-A0A3S0ZCU5-F1
#
_entry.id   AF-A0A3S0ZCU5-F1
#
_cell.length_a   1.000
_cell.length_b   1.000
_cell.length_c   1.000
_cell.angle_alpha   90.00
_cell.angle_beta   90.00
_cell.angle_gamma   90.00
#
_symmetry.space_group_name_H-M   'P 1'
#
loop_
_entity.id
_entity.type
_entity.pdbx_description
1 polymer ?
#
loop_
_entity_poly.entity_id
_entity_poly.type
_entity_poly.pdbx_seq_one_letter_code
_entity_poly.pdbx_strand_id
1 'polypeptide(L)'
;MSLEGIIEQFADLLVNSNTSSTSCESDISHYKFYQYCLIPAAVLTILFASTRTRRQKLVHVMGGRPGLVFPMDTLTRSSRVSYCCAFGATAFLVYQILLEQKFAINYDGPVSLKTLIAIVSMFIYGMVFFPVFASLALSSAFSFGLGSLYVWMFFVVDIYKVAGCSLSVRDRLVLLVRYLPSLGCLGYLSISLPMRFGVCLYRKQYFAREEDKEWESLDDIKGSYQGLHVRKLLRKPDIEEEPEGFVNKVQGAVMTLVHNWIYHRQPGFRYPSRLVSVMFVAACVVYV
;
A
#
# COMPACT_ATOMS: atom_id res chain seq x y z
N MET A 1 -26.99 -0.11 25.06
CA MET A 1 -25.70 0.60 25.16
C MET A 1 -25.44 1.18 23.78
N SER A 2 -25.83 2.44 23.55
CA SER A 2 -25.93 3.05 22.22
C SER A 2 -24.54 3.43 21.68
N LEU A 3 -24.35 3.21 20.37
CA LEU A 3 -23.12 3.52 19.64
C LEU A 3 -22.72 5.01 19.76
N GLU A 4 -23.71 5.89 19.92
CA GLU A 4 -23.53 7.34 20.09
C GLU A 4 -22.81 7.69 21.40
N GLY A 5 -23.07 6.97 22.49
CA GLY A 5 -22.39 7.21 23.77
C GLY A 5 -20.91 6.82 23.76
N ILE A 6 -20.51 5.90 22.88
CA ILE A 6 -19.11 5.52 22.67
C ILE A 6 -18.39 6.58 21.83
N ILE A 7 -19.08 7.17 20.85
CA ILE A 7 -18.53 8.20 19.97
C ILE A 7 -18.36 9.53 20.72
N GLU A 8 -19.30 9.93 21.56
CA GLU A 8 -19.15 11.13 22.40
C GLU A 8 -18.06 10.95 23.46
N GLN A 9 -17.96 9.77 24.09
CA GLN A 9 -16.82 9.49 24.97
C GLN A 9 -15.47 9.51 24.22
N PHE A 10 -15.41 9.04 22.97
CA PHE A 10 -14.20 9.12 22.15
C PHE A 10 -13.86 10.57 21.75
N ALA A 11 -14.86 11.39 21.45
CA ALA A 11 -14.69 12.80 21.10
C ALA A 11 -14.21 13.63 22.30
N ASP A 12 -14.78 13.43 23.48
CA ASP A 12 -14.35 14.09 24.72
C ASP A 12 -12.95 13.62 25.18
N LEU A 13 -12.59 12.35 24.88
CA LEU A 13 -11.24 11.82 25.13
C LEU A 13 -10.19 12.41 24.19
N LEU A 14 -10.54 12.75 22.94
CA LEU A 14 -9.63 13.44 22.01
C LEU A 14 -9.36 14.88 22.46
N VAL A 15 -10.37 15.59 22.98
CA VAL A 15 -10.23 16.98 23.41
C VAL A 15 -9.41 17.11 24.70
N ASN A 16 -9.56 16.20 25.67
CA ASN A 16 -8.79 16.22 26.92
C ASN A 16 -7.33 15.74 26.80
N SER A 17 -6.96 15.09 25.69
CA SER A 17 -5.57 14.64 25.46
C SER A 17 -4.57 15.77 25.18
N ASN A 18 -5.06 16.99 24.93
CA ASN A 18 -4.21 18.17 24.71
C ASN A 18 -3.58 18.73 26.00
N THR A 19 -3.99 18.26 27.19
CA THR A 19 -3.48 18.77 28.48
C THR A 19 -2.46 17.87 29.18
N SER A 20 -2.16 16.68 28.66
CA SER A 20 -1.09 15.82 29.17
C SER A 20 -0.07 15.53 28.07
N SER A 21 0.74 16.54 27.78
CA SER A 21 1.95 16.41 26.95
C SER A 21 3.01 15.60 27.69
N THR A 22 2.80 14.29 27.86
CA THR A 22 3.88 13.32 28.07
C THR A 22 4.30 12.83 26.70
N SER A 23 5.10 13.65 26.02
CA SER A 23 5.79 13.28 24.78
C SER A 23 6.71 12.10 25.06
N CYS A 24 6.36 10.93 24.52
CA CYS A 24 7.23 9.76 24.54
C CYS A 24 8.41 10.02 23.60
N GLU A 25 9.52 10.46 24.16
CA GLU A 25 10.76 10.64 23.43
C GLU A 25 11.43 9.27 23.31
N SER A 26 11.17 8.60 22.19
CA SER A 26 11.85 7.35 21.88
C SER A 26 13.35 7.60 21.75
N ASP A 27 14.16 6.83 22.47
CA ASP A 27 15.63 6.89 22.50
C ASP A 27 16.27 6.82 21.09
N ILE A 28 15.56 6.22 20.14
CA ILE A 28 15.92 6.23 18.72
C ILE A 28 15.36 7.49 18.04
N SER A 29 16.24 8.44 17.78
CA SER A 29 15.91 9.62 16.98
C SER A 29 15.41 9.24 15.57
N HIS A 30 14.15 9.60 15.27
CA HIS A 30 13.51 9.29 13.99
C HIS A 30 14.34 9.72 12.77
N TYR A 31 14.95 10.91 12.82
CA TYR A 31 15.72 11.45 11.69
C TYR A 31 16.95 10.61 11.32
N LYS A 32 17.77 10.22 12.31
CA LYS A 32 18.99 9.41 12.08
C LYS A 32 18.64 8.09 11.43
N PHE A 33 17.56 7.46 11.90
CA PHE A 33 17.12 6.16 11.37
C PHE A 33 16.85 6.23 9.86
N TYR A 34 16.04 7.18 9.41
CA TYR A 34 15.73 7.29 7.99
C TYR A 34 16.91 7.74 7.13
N GLN A 35 17.80 8.57 7.66
CA GLN A 35 19.04 8.95 6.99
C GLN A 35 19.98 7.75 6.80
N TYR A 36 20.13 6.90 7.82
CA TYR A 36 20.89 5.66 7.68
C TYR A 36 20.20 4.65 6.77
N CYS A 37 18.86 4.58 6.76
CA CYS A 37 18.09 3.74 5.83
C CYS A 37 18.21 4.15 4.36
N LEU A 38 18.74 5.34 4.06
CA LEU A 38 19.00 5.79 2.69
C LEU A 38 20.10 4.97 2.01
N ILE A 39 21.12 4.56 2.77
CA ILE A 39 22.24 3.75 2.29
C ILE A 39 21.76 2.37 1.80
N PRO A 40 21.08 1.53 2.61
CA PRO A 40 20.56 0.26 2.13
C PRO A 40 19.49 0.46 1.05
N ALA A 41 18.72 1.56 1.08
CA ALA A 41 17.79 1.85 -0.01
C ALA A 41 18.53 2.01 -1.34
N ALA A 42 19.57 2.85 -1.40
CA ALA A 42 20.37 3.06 -2.60
C ALA A 42 21.07 1.77 -3.07
N VAL A 43 21.59 0.96 -2.15
CA VAL A 43 22.18 -0.34 -2.49
C VAL A 43 21.14 -1.28 -3.10
N LEU A 44 19.95 -1.38 -2.50
CA LEU A 44 18.87 -2.23 -3.02
C LEU A 44 18.36 -1.75 -4.37
N THR A 45 18.22 -0.44 -4.59
CA THR A 45 17.78 0.09 -5.89
C THR A 45 18.79 -0.23 -6.99
N ILE A 46 20.09 -0.10 -6.71
CA ILE A 46 21.18 -0.47 -7.63
C ILE A 46 21.18 -1.99 -7.87
N LEU A 47 20.94 -2.81 -6.84
CA LEU A 47 20.82 -4.27 -6.98
C LEU A 47 19.62 -4.66 -7.86
N PHE A 48 18.47 -4.03 -7.68
CA PHE A 48 17.30 -4.29 -8.53
C PHE A 48 17.50 -3.78 -9.96
N ALA A 49 18.08 -2.59 -10.11
CA ALA A 49 18.45 -2.04 -11.41
C ALA A 49 19.46 -2.94 -12.14
N SER A 50 20.48 -3.45 -11.45
CA SER A 50 21.46 -4.37 -12.02
C SER A 50 20.88 -5.76 -12.30
N THR A 51 19.91 -6.24 -11.53
CA THR A 51 19.20 -7.51 -11.80
C THR A 51 18.38 -7.40 -13.09
N ARG A 52 17.68 -6.28 -13.29
CA ARG A 52 16.95 -5.98 -14.55
C ARG A 52 17.91 -5.75 -15.72
N THR A 53 18.97 -4.98 -15.47
CA THR A 53 20.00 -4.63 -16.46
C THR A 53 20.84 -5.84 -16.85
N ARG A 54 21.12 -6.81 -15.98
CA ARG A 54 21.82 -8.06 -16.35
C ARG A 54 20.99 -8.89 -17.32
N ARG A 55 19.67 -8.92 -17.16
CA ARG A 55 18.75 -9.55 -18.14
C ARG A 55 18.70 -8.79 -19.46
N GLN A 56 18.63 -7.45 -19.43
CA GLN A 56 18.65 -6.63 -20.66
C GLN A 56 20.03 -6.58 -21.35
N LYS A 57 21.14 -6.65 -20.60
CA LYS A 57 22.52 -6.67 -21.11
C LYS A 57 22.86 -7.98 -21.81
N LEU A 58 22.16 -9.07 -21.50
CA LEU A 58 22.28 -10.32 -22.27
C LEU A 58 21.55 -10.23 -23.63
N VAL A 59 20.62 -9.28 -23.78
CA VAL A 59 19.99 -8.95 -25.07
C VAL A 59 20.85 -7.95 -25.87
N HIS A 60 21.71 -7.18 -25.21
CA HIS A 60 22.54 -6.16 -25.85
C HIS A 60 23.86 -5.98 -25.04
N VAL A 61 24.95 -6.63 -25.46
CA VAL A 61 26.37 -6.24 -25.18
C VAL A 61 26.70 -4.82 -25.73
N MET A 62 25.65 -4.09 -26.10
CA MET A 62 25.48 -3.22 -27.25
C MET A 62 24.54 -2.10 -26.71
N GLY A 63 24.67 -0.82 -27.06
CA GLY A 63 24.18 0.32 -26.26
C GLY A 63 22.68 0.41 -25.89
N GLY A 64 22.29 -0.07 -24.70
CA GLY A 64 20.96 0.16 -24.08
C GLY A 64 21.04 0.96 -22.77
N ARG A 65 20.10 1.89 -22.56
CA ARG A 65 20.03 2.78 -21.38
C ARG A 65 19.70 1.95 -20.12
N PRO A 66 20.44 2.06 -19.00
CA PRO A 66 20.11 1.35 -17.77
C PRO A 66 18.71 1.76 -17.31
N GLY A 67 17.77 0.82 -17.39
CA GLY A 67 16.38 1.06 -17.02
C GLY A 67 16.23 0.95 -15.50
N LEU A 68 15.93 2.07 -14.84
CA LEU A 68 15.45 2.04 -13.46
C LEU A 68 14.21 1.14 -13.37
N VAL A 69 14.11 0.36 -12.30
CA VAL A 69 12.91 -0.47 -12.06
C VAL A 69 11.71 0.46 -11.91
N PHE A 70 10.68 0.24 -12.72
CA PHE A 70 9.45 1.00 -12.57
C PHE A 70 8.73 0.46 -11.33
N PRO A 71 8.56 1.26 -10.26
CA PRO A 71 8.18 0.76 -8.94
C PRO A 71 6.72 0.28 -8.87
N MET A 72 5.88 0.63 -9.84
CA MET A 72 4.49 0.18 -9.87
C MET A 72 3.95 0.26 -11.29
N ASP A 73 3.69 -0.88 -11.91
CA ASP A 73 2.91 -0.90 -13.15
C ASP A 73 1.43 -0.63 -12.84
N THR A 74 0.92 0.45 -13.42
CA THR A 74 -0.42 1.01 -13.22
C THR A 74 -1.55 0.07 -13.66
N LEU A 75 -1.24 -0.88 -14.56
CA LEU A 75 -2.21 -1.82 -15.13
C LEU A 75 -2.14 -3.21 -14.49
N THR A 76 -1.15 -3.46 -13.61
CA THR A 76 -1.02 -4.77 -12.97
C THR A 76 -2.20 -5.08 -12.06
N ARG A 77 -2.82 -6.23 -12.31
CA ARG A 77 -3.93 -6.78 -11.53
C ARG A 77 -3.45 -7.76 -10.44
N SER A 78 -2.16 -8.05 -10.38
CA SER A 78 -1.52 -8.93 -9.40
C SER A 78 -1.14 -8.17 -8.12
N SER A 79 -1.06 -8.88 -6.98
CA SER A 79 -0.51 -8.36 -5.71
C SER A 79 -1.10 -7.06 -5.12
N ARG A 80 -2.35 -6.73 -5.45
CA ARG A 80 -3.03 -5.46 -5.08
C ARG A 80 -2.93 -5.09 -3.61
N VAL A 81 -3.18 -6.05 -2.72
CA VAL A 81 -3.18 -5.81 -1.26
C VAL A 81 -1.78 -5.39 -0.76
N SER A 82 -0.70 -5.98 -1.30
CA SER A 82 0.65 -5.57 -0.92
C SER A 82 0.97 -4.15 -1.36
N TYR A 83 0.53 -3.75 -2.56
CA TYR A 83 0.65 -2.36 -2.98
C TYR A 83 -0.19 -1.43 -2.09
N CYS A 84 -1.41 -1.82 -1.74
CA CYS A 84 -2.27 -1.02 -0.84
C CYS A 84 -1.59 -0.79 0.51
N CYS A 85 -1.04 -1.85 1.12
CA CYS A 85 -0.32 -1.74 2.38
C CYS A 85 0.97 -0.92 2.25
N ALA A 86 1.70 -1.03 1.14
CA ALA A 86 2.90 -0.22 0.92
C ALA A 86 2.57 1.28 0.78
N PHE A 87 1.51 1.62 0.04
CA PHE A 87 1.02 3.00 -0.04
C PHE A 87 0.39 3.49 1.27
N GLY A 88 -0.27 2.61 2.03
CA GLY A 88 -0.81 2.95 3.35
C GLY A 88 0.29 3.29 4.35
N ALA A 89 1.36 2.49 4.39
CA ALA A 89 2.52 2.75 5.24
C ALA A 89 3.22 4.07 4.88
N THR A 90 3.41 4.36 3.58
CA THR A 90 4.00 5.64 3.17
C THR A 90 3.08 6.83 3.44
N ALA A 91 1.77 6.68 3.24
CA ALA A 91 0.80 7.74 3.53
C ALA A 91 0.76 8.09 5.01
N PHE A 92 0.79 7.10 5.90
CA PHE A 92 0.84 7.34 7.35
C PHE A 92 2.14 8.04 7.76
N LEU A 93 3.25 7.69 7.12
CA LEU A 93 4.52 8.36 7.36
C LEU A 93 4.47 9.83 6.91
N VAL A 94 3.88 10.12 5.74
CA VAL A 94 3.65 11.50 5.27
C VAL A 94 2.74 12.27 6.21
N TYR A 95 1.68 11.64 6.70
CA TYR A 95 0.79 12.20 7.72
C TYR A 95 1.58 12.62 8.98
N GLN A 96 2.46 11.76 9.49
CA GLN A 96 3.31 12.08 10.65
C GLN A 96 4.23 13.28 10.40
N ILE A 97 4.80 13.41 9.21
CA ILE A 97 5.68 14.54 8.88
C ILE A 97 4.88 15.85 8.83
N LEU A 98 3.72 15.83 8.17
CA LEU A 98 2.92 17.03 7.93
C LEU A 98 2.24 17.54 9.21
N LEU A 99 1.73 16.64 10.04
CA LEU A 99 0.88 17.01 11.19
C LEU A 99 1.62 16.95 12.53
N GLU A 100 2.59 16.04 12.69
CA GLU A 100 3.41 15.96 13.92
C GLU A 100 4.74 16.72 13.79
N GLN A 101 4.99 17.39 12.66
CA GLN A 101 6.20 18.17 12.37
C GLN A 101 7.52 17.39 12.61
N LYS A 102 7.48 16.07 12.44
CA LYS A 102 8.67 15.21 12.52
C LYS A 102 9.48 15.33 11.23
N PHE A 103 10.20 16.45 11.08
CA PHE A 103 11.04 16.71 9.92
C PHE A 103 12.29 15.80 9.92
N ALA A 104 12.76 15.43 8.72
CA ALA A 104 14.00 14.66 8.57
C ALA A 104 15.26 15.50 8.86
N ILE A 105 15.12 16.84 8.87
CA ILE A 105 16.18 17.80 9.14
C ILE A 105 15.64 18.77 10.20
N ASN A 106 16.28 18.81 11.37
CA ASN A 106 15.96 19.80 12.40
C ASN A 106 16.40 21.18 11.89
N TYR A 107 15.42 22.06 11.66
CA TYR A 107 15.67 23.41 11.16
C TYR A 107 14.79 24.43 11.87
N ASP A 108 15.42 25.24 12.72
CA ASP A 108 14.79 26.31 13.49
C ASP A 108 14.85 27.69 12.80
N GLY A 109 14.85 27.71 11.47
CA GLY A 109 14.83 28.96 10.71
C GLY A 109 13.43 29.43 10.31
N PRO A 110 13.34 30.40 9.38
CA PRO A 110 12.09 31.05 8.99
C PRO A 110 11.09 30.08 8.35
N VAL A 111 9.80 30.39 8.49
CA VAL A 111 8.66 29.54 8.07
C VAL A 111 8.74 29.11 6.60
N SER A 112 9.23 29.99 5.72
CA SER A 112 9.40 29.73 4.28
C SER A 112 10.40 28.60 3.98
N LEU A 113 11.43 28.42 4.82
CA LEU A 113 12.41 27.34 4.66
C LEU A 113 11.91 26.03 5.29
N LYS A 114 11.04 26.09 6.31
CA LYS A 114 10.42 24.90 6.91
C LYS A 114 9.57 24.11 5.91
N THR A 115 8.81 24.80 5.05
CA THR A 115 7.99 24.13 4.02
C THR A 115 8.86 23.47 2.93
N LEU A 116 9.95 24.13 2.51
CA LEU A 116 10.91 23.54 1.57
C LEU A 116 11.55 22.28 2.15
N ILE A 117 11.93 22.31 3.43
CA ILE A 117 12.50 21.15 4.14
C ILE A 117 11.48 20.02 4.27
N ALA A 118 10.20 20.34 4.47
CA ALA A 118 9.13 19.34 4.47
C ALA A 118 9.04 18.62 3.11
N ILE A 119 9.11 19.36 2.00
CA ILE A 119 9.09 18.80 0.63
C ILE A 119 10.32 17.90 0.39
N VAL A 120 11.52 18.36 0.77
CA VAL A 120 12.75 17.56 0.67
C VAL A 120 12.67 16.30 1.54
N SER A 121 12.11 16.42 2.74
CA SER A 121 11.89 15.28 3.63
C SER A 121 10.99 14.25 2.96
N MET A 122 9.84 14.66 2.40
CA MET A 122 8.95 13.75 1.66
C MET A 122 9.66 13.03 0.52
N PHE A 123 10.53 13.73 -0.21
CA PHE A 123 11.32 13.11 -1.28
C PHE A 123 12.28 12.04 -0.74
N ILE A 124 12.97 12.33 0.37
CA ILE A 124 13.85 11.38 1.06
C ILE A 124 13.07 10.13 1.48
N TYR A 125 11.91 10.28 2.12
CA TYR A 125 11.08 9.14 2.50
C TYR A 125 10.56 8.35 1.31
N GLY A 126 10.19 9.03 0.22
CA GLY A 126 9.85 8.39 -1.04
C GLY A 126 10.99 7.52 -1.58
N MET A 127 12.23 8.01 -1.52
CA MET A 127 13.42 7.23 -1.91
C MET A 127 13.68 6.05 -0.98
N VAL A 128 13.45 6.21 0.33
CA VAL A 128 13.59 5.12 1.31
C VAL A 128 12.60 3.99 1.06
N PHE A 129 11.34 4.29 0.69
CA PHE A 129 10.33 3.27 0.40
C PHE A 129 10.39 2.72 -1.04
N PHE A 130 11.13 3.37 -1.94
CA PHE A 130 11.26 2.94 -3.33
C PHE A 130 11.69 1.46 -3.49
N PRO A 131 12.68 0.92 -2.76
CA PRO A 131 13.05 -0.51 -2.82
C PRO A 131 11.88 -1.45 -2.49
N VAL A 132 10.98 -1.06 -1.58
CA VAL A 132 9.81 -1.89 -1.22
C VAL A 132 8.89 -2.01 -2.43
N PHE A 133 8.59 -0.90 -3.11
CA PHE A 133 7.78 -0.92 -4.33
C PHE A 133 8.50 -1.65 -5.48
N ALA A 134 9.79 -1.40 -5.68
CA ALA A 134 10.59 -2.09 -6.69
C ALA A 134 10.60 -3.62 -6.46
N SER A 135 10.62 -4.08 -5.21
CA SER A 135 10.56 -5.50 -4.88
C SER A 135 9.24 -6.17 -5.26
N LEU A 136 8.13 -5.43 -5.16
CA LEU A 136 6.81 -5.87 -5.60
C LEU A 136 6.70 -5.89 -7.13
N ALA A 137 7.33 -4.92 -7.81
CA ALA A 137 7.28 -4.79 -9.26
C ALA A 137 8.12 -5.85 -10.00
N LEU A 138 9.29 -6.22 -9.48
CA LEU A 138 10.16 -7.21 -10.14
C LEU A 138 9.62 -8.65 -10.05
N SER A 139 8.74 -8.93 -9.08
CA SER A 139 8.08 -10.22 -8.85
C SER A 139 9.00 -11.44 -8.94
N SER A 140 10.23 -11.33 -8.43
CA SER A 140 11.22 -12.41 -8.41
C SER A 140 11.50 -12.89 -7.00
N ALA A 141 11.93 -14.14 -6.82
CA ALA A 141 12.31 -14.64 -5.50
C ALA A 141 13.41 -13.76 -4.87
N PHE A 142 14.44 -13.40 -5.63
CA PHE A 142 15.50 -12.52 -5.14
C PHE A 142 14.97 -11.17 -4.63
N SER A 143 14.02 -10.57 -5.36
CA SER A 143 13.46 -9.27 -4.99
C SER A 143 12.55 -9.37 -3.77
N PHE A 144 11.71 -10.41 -3.67
CA PHE A 144 10.88 -10.64 -2.49
C PHE A 144 11.70 -10.95 -1.25
N GLY A 145 12.82 -11.68 -1.38
CA GLY A 145 13.73 -11.95 -0.26
C GLY A 145 14.36 -10.67 0.30
N LEU A 146 14.99 -9.87 -0.58
CA LEU A 146 15.61 -8.60 -0.18
C LEU A 146 14.57 -7.58 0.32
N GLY A 147 13.41 -7.49 -0.34
CA GLY A 147 12.30 -6.65 0.09
C GLY A 147 11.76 -7.06 1.47
N SER A 148 11.66 -8.35 1.75
CA SER A 148 11.23 -8.87 3.05
C SER A 148 12.18 -8.48 4.17
N LEU A 149 13.50 -8.66 3.97
CA LEU A 149 14.51 -8.26 4.96
C LEU A 149 14.44 -6.75 5.23
N TYR A 150 14.23 -5.95 4.19
CA TYR A 150 14.11 -4.51 4.32
C TYR A 150 12.85 -4.08 5.07
N VAL A 151 11.70 -4.72 4.80
CA VAL A 151 10.45 -4.46 5.53
C VAL A 151 10.54 -4.91 6.99
N TRP A 152 11.22 -6.02 7.27
CA TRP A 152 11.42 -6.49 8.65
C TRP A 152 12.21 -5.48 9.48
N MET A 153 13.21 -4.83 8.91
CA MET A 153 13.95 -3.75 9.58
C MET A 153 13.00 -2.61 10.03
N PHE A 154 12.09 -2.16 9.17
CA PHE A 154 11.10 -1.15 9.56
C PHE A 154 10.14 -1.65 10.64
N PHE A 155 9.63 -2.87 10.46
CA PHE A 155 8.66 -3.45 11.40
C PHE A 155 9.26 -3.63 12.80
N VAL A 156 10.49 -4.12 12.90
CA VAL A 156 11.20 -4.27 14.19
C VAL A 156 11.41 -2.92 14.86
N VAL A 157 11.79 -1.89 14.10
CA VAL A 157 12.04 -0.54 14.64
C VAL A 157 10.74 0.11 15.10
N ASP A 158 9.65 -0.05 14.35
CA ASP A 158 8.35 0.48 14.75
C ASP A 158 7.79 -0.24 15.98
N ILE A 159 7.95 -1.56 16.08
CA ILE A 159 7.64 -2.31 17.31
C ILE A 159 8.50 -1.80 18.47
N TYR A 160 9.80 -1.61 18.26
CA TYR A 160 10.71 -1.15 19.31
C TYR A 160 10.31 0.24 19.83
N LYS A 161 9.95 1.17 18.94
CA LYS A 161 9.46 2.51 19.34
C LYS A 161 8.19 2.44 20.18
N VAL A 162 7.26 1.55 19.83
CA VAL A 162 6.02 1.35 20.59
C VAL A 162 6.27 0.62 21.91
N ALA A 163 7.22 -0.32 21.95
CA ALA A 163 7.55 -1.12 23.12
C ALA A 163 8.40 -0.37 24.16
N GLY A 164 9.31 0.51 23.72
CA GLY A 164 10.17 1.32 24.60
C GLY A 164 9.44 2.45 25.33
N CYS A 165 8.14 2.60 25.09
CA CYS A 165 7.34 3.70 25.56
C CYS A 165 6.60 3.30 26.86
N SER A 166 7.16 3.64 28.03
CA SER A 166 6.57 3.32 29.34
C SER A 166 5.46 4.31 29.73
N LEU A 167 4.32 4.25 29.04
CA LEU A 167 3.12 5.03 29.39
C LEU A 167 2.12 4.21 30.23
N SER A 168 1.22 4.95 30.88
CA SER A 168 0.03 4.40 31.52
C SER A 168 -0.80 3.57 30.53
N VAL A 169 -1.53 2.57 31.03
CA VAL A 169 -2.28 1.58 30.21
C VAL A 169 -3.26 2.26 29.25
N ARG A 170 -3.89 3.37 29.66
CA ARG A 170 -4.87 4.12 28.85
C ARG A 170 -4.21 4.86 27.70
N ASP A 171 -3.11 5.58 27.95
CA ASP A 171 -2.40 6.33 26.93
C ASP A 171 -1.69 5.39 25.93
N ARG A 172 -1.26 4.22 26.41
CA ARG A 172 -0.72 3.16 25.56
C ARG A 172 -1.76 2.64 24.57
N LEU A 173 -3.03 2.51 24.98
CA LEU A 173 -4.11 2.08 24.07
C LEU A 173 -4.39 3.13 23.00
N VAL A 174 -4.45 4.41 23.36
CA VAL A 174 -4.66 5.51 22.40
C VAL A 174 -3.49 5.59 21.41
N LEU A 175 -2.25 5.47 21.88
CA LEU A 175 -1.07 5.44 21.03
C LEU A 175 -1.11 4.22 20.09
N LEU A 176 -1.45 3.04 20.60
CA LEU A 176 -1.51 1.82 19.80
C LEU A 176 -2.59 1.92 18.72
N VAL A 177 -3.78 2.44 19.04
CA VAL A 177 -4.87 2.68 18.07
C VAL A 177 -4.41 3.63 16.96
N ARG A 178 -3.72 4.72 17.30
CA ARG A 178 -3.19 5.67 16.30
C ARG A 178 -2.13 5.06 15.38
N TYR A 179 -1.25 4.19 15.90
CA TYR A 179 -0.20 3.53 15.13
C TYR A 179 -0.65 2.21 14.45
N LEU A 180 -1.85 1.74 14.76
CA LEU A 180 -2.43 0.49 14.25
C LEU A 180 -2.47 0.39 12.71
N PRO A 181 -2.90 1.41 11.94
CA PRO A 181 -2.93 1.30 10.48
C PRO A 181 -1.53 1.11 9.88
N SER A 182 -0.51 1.78 10.45
CA SER A 182 0.88 1.64 10.01
C SER A 182 1.44 0.25 10.34
N LEU A 183 1.31 -0.17 11.60
CA LEU A 183 1.76 -1.48 12.07
C LEU A 183 1.04 -2.61 11.35
N GLY A 184 -0.25 -2.47 11.06
CA GLY A 184 -1.04 -3.42 10.29
C GLY A 184 -0.55 -3.53 8.84
N CYS A 185 -0.26 -2.40 8.18
CA CYS A 185 0.27 -2.39 6.81
C CYS A 185 1.66 -3.02 6.72
N LEU A 186 2.57 -2.62 7.63
CA LEU A 186 3.93 -3.16 7.70
C LEU A 186 3.94 -4.63 8.13
N GLY A 187 3.08 -5.02 9.07
CA GLY A 187 2.89 -6.40 9.49
C GLY A 187 2.34 -7.29 8.38
N TYR A 188 1.39 -6.78 7.58
CA TYR A 188 0.92 -7.50 6.40
C TYR A 188 2.04 -7.67 5.36
N LEU A 189 2.84 -6.64 5.11
CA LEU A 189 3.99 -6.72 4.20
C LEU A 189 5.05 -7.69 4.70
N SER A 190 5.33 -7.69 6.01
CA SER A 190 6.34 -8.55 6.64
C SER A 190 6.00 -10.03 6.56
N ILE A 191 4.70 -10.39 6.46
CA ILE A 191 4.23 -11.78 6.28
C ILE A 191 4.01 -12.11 4.80
N SER A 192 3.45 -11.19 4.02
CA SER A 192 3.08 -11.46 2.62
C SER A 192 4.27 -11.58 1.67
N LEU A 193 5.34 -10.80 1.89
CA LEU A 193 6.59 -10.89 1.11
C LEU A 193 7.32 -12.23 1.27
N PRO A 194 7.59 -12.74 2.49
CA PRO A 194 8.25 -14.04 2.64
C PRO A 194 7.36 -15.21 2.22
N MET A 195 6.03 -15.10 2.39
CA MET A 195 5.11 -16.10 1.85
C MET A 195 5.25 -16.22 0.32
N ARG A 196 5.30 -15.08 -0.38
CA ARG A 196 5.51 -15.07 -1.84
C ARG A 196 6.90 -15.54 -2.24
N PHE A 197 7.92 -15.19 -1.45
CA PHE A 197 9.25 -15.74 -1.62
C PHE A 197 9.24 -17.28 -1.60
N GLY A 198 8.57 -17.88 -0.61
CA GLY A 198 8.40 -19.33 -0.51
C GLY A 198 7.64 -19.94 -1.69
N VAL A 199 6.56 -19.31 -2.14
CA VAL A 199 5.81 -19.76 -3.33
C VAL A 199 6.66 -19.67 -4.60
N CYS A 200 7.42 -18.59 -4.79
CA CYS A 200 8.32 -18.43 -5.93
C CYS A 200 9.48 -19.45 -5.91
N LEU A 201 10.02 -19.76 -4.73
CA LEU A 201 11.01 -20.81 -4.55
C LEU A 201 10.44 -22.19 -4.91
N TYR A 202 9.24 -22.50 -4.44
CA TYR A 202 8.58 -23.77 -4.75
C TYR A 202 8.32 -23.92 -6.26
N ARG A 203 7.99 -22.82 -6.93
CA ARG A 203 7.84 -22.76 -8.40
C ARG A 203 9.16 -22.65 -9.17
N LYS A 204 10.32 -22.72 -8.49
CA LYS A 204 11.67 -22.55 -9.06
C LYS A 204 11.86 -21.25 -9.87
N GLN A 205 11.12 -20.19 -9.50
CA GLN A 205 11.16 -18.88 -10.15
C GLN A 205 12.13 -17.94 -9.42
N TYR A 206 13.43 -18.22 -9.55
CA TYR A 206 14.48 -17.49 -8.84
C TYR A 206 14.70 -16.06 -9.37
N PHE A 207 14.51 -15.86 -10.67
CA PHE A 207 14.72 -14.59 -11.36
C PHE A 207 13.43 -14.06 -11.97
N ALA A 208 13.37 -12.75 -12.21
CA ALA A 208 12.21 -12.07 -12.80
C ALA A 208 11.83 -12.78 -14.10
N ARG A 209 10.66 -13.43 -14.14
CA ARG A 209 10.17 -14.06 -15.36
C ARG A 209 9.95 -12.93 -16.36
N GLU A 210 10.53 -13.05 -17.56
CA GLU A 210 10.10 -12.22 -18.68
C GLU A 210 8.60 -12.48 -18.79
N GLU A 211 7.77 -11.45 -18.99
CA GLU A 211 6.44 -11.68 -19.55
C GLU A 211 6.66 -12.21 -20.97
N ASP A 212 7.12 -13.46 -21.04
CA ASP A 212 7.05 -14.25 -22.25
C ASP A 212 5.58 -14.17 -22.60
N LYS A 213 5.34 -13.61 -23.79
CA LYS A 213 4.13 -13.81 -24.56
C LYS A 213 4.04 -15.32 -24.84
N GLU A 214 3.83 -16.10 -23.79
CA GLU A 214 3.33 -17.45 -23.87
C GLU A 214 2.01 -17.25 -24.59
N TRP A 215 1.94 -17.72 -25.83
CA TRP A 215 0.79 -17.58 -26.69
C TRP A 215 -0.42 -18.09 -25.90
N GLU A 216 -1.16 -17.18 -25.27
CA GLU A 216 -2.34 -17.57 -24.52
C GLU A 216 -3.22 -18.34 -25.50
N SER A 217 -3.49 -19.60 -25.18
CA SER A 217 -4.31 -20.42 -26.06
C SER A 217 -5.64 -19.69 -26.25
N LEU A 218 -6.25 -19.80 -27.45
CA LEU A 218 -7.55 -19.15 -27.69
C LEU A 218 -8.59 -19.57 -26.64
N ASP A 219 -8.44 -20.75 -26.05
CA ASP A 219 -9.29 -21.26 -24.99
C ASP A 219 -9.00 -20.61 -23.62
N ASP A 220 -7.74 -20.30 -23.31
CA ASP A 220 -7.39 -19.46 -22.14
C ASP A 220 -7.95 -18.04 -22.30
N ILE A 221 -7.87 -17.45 -23.49
CA ILE A 221 -8.41 -16.12 -23.76
C ILE A 221 -9.94 -16.13 -23.64
N LYS A 222 -10.61 -17.16 -24.16
CA LYS A 222 -12.07 -17.34 -24.01
C LYS A 222 -12.48 -17.55 -22.55
N GLY A 223 -11.68 -18.28 -21.78
CA GLY A 223 -11.88 -18.50 -20.34
C GLY A 223 -11.53 -17.28 -19.48
N SER A 224 -10.75 -16.35 -20.01
CA SER A 224 -10.36 -15.13 -19.32
C SER A 224 -11.57 -14.22 -19.04
N TYR A 225 -11.44 -13.35 -18.03
CA TYR A 225 -12.45 -12.33 -17.75
C TYR A 225 -12.72 -11.43 -18.96
N GLN A 226 -11.69 -11.11 -19.75
CA GLN A 226 -11.85 -10.26 -20.94
C GLN A 226 -12.68 -10.97 -22.01
N GLY A 227 -12.43 -12.26 -22.24
CA GLY A 227 -13.21 -13.08 -23.17
C GLY A 227 -14.68 -13.21 -22.74
N LEU A 228 -14.92 -13.50 -21.46
CA LEU A 228 -16.27 -13.55 -20.89
C LEU A 228 -17.01 -12.21 -20.98
N HIS A 229 -16.31 -11.10 -20.72
CA HIS A 229 -16.87 -9.75 -20.78
C HIS A 229 -17.31 -9.39 -22.21
N VAL A 230 -16.45 -9.63 -23.21
CA VAL A 230 -16.79 -9.39 -24.62
C VAL A 230 -17.95 -10.29 -25.08
N ARG A 231 -17.96 -11.57 -24.67
CA ARG A 231 -19.07 -12.49 -24.96
C ARG A 231 -20.39 -12.00 -24.37
N LYS A 232 -20.37 -11.42 -23.17
CA LYS A 232 -21.54 -10.80 -22.54
C LYS A 232 -21.99 -9.54 -23.30
N LEU A 233 -21.05 -8.72 -23.77
CA LEU A 233 -21.35 -7.49 -24.52
C LEU A 233 -21.97 -7.77 -25.89
N LEU A 234 -21.57 -8.86 -26.53
CA LEU A 234 -22.10 -9.31 -27.83
C LEU A 234 -23.38 -10.15 -27.70
N ARG A 235 -23.77 -10.55 -26.48
CA ARG A 235 -25.02 -11.29 -26.25
C ARG A 235 -26.19 -10.32 -26.37
N LYS A 236 -27.26 -10.74 -27.05
CA LYS A 236 -28.50 -9.96 -27.16
C LYS A 236 -29.05 -9.65 -25.75
N PRO A 237 -29.49 -8.42 -25.46
CA PRO A 237 -30.10 -8.11 -24.18
C PRO A 237 -31.35 -8.96 -23.97
N ASP A 238 -31.46 -9.58 -22.80
CA ASP A 238 -32.66 -10.28 -22.37
C ASP A 238 -33.73 -9.20 -22.06
N ILE A 239 -34.93 -9.35 -22.62
CA ILE A 239 -36.05 -8.42 -22.40
C ILE A 239 -36.67 -8.80 -21.05
N GLU A 240 -36.39 -8.05 -19.99
CA GLU A 240 -37.09 -8.20 -18.72
C GLU A 240 -38.51 -7.63 -18.86
N GLU A 241 -39.51 -8.45 -18.54
CA GLU A 241 -40.93 -8.05 -18.56
C GLU A 241 -41.21 -7.02 -17.45
N GLU A 242 -41.91 -5.93 -17.78
CA GLU A 242 -42.20 -4.87 -16.79
C GLU A 242 -43.16 -5.38 -15.70
N PRO A 243 -42.89 -5.10 -14.41
CA PRO A 243 -43.75 -5.54 -13.32
C PRO A 243 -45.09 -4.79 -13.36
N GLU A 244 -46.19 -5.53 -13.43
CA GLU A 244 -47.55 -4.99 -13.37
C GLU A 244 -47.91 -4.54 -11.93
N GLY A 245 -48.34 -3.27 -11.78
CA GLY A 245 -48.91 -2.72 -10.54
C GLY A 245 -48.10 -1.60 -9.86
N PHE A 246 -48.77 -0.55 -9.37
CA PHE A 246 -48.16 0.66 -8.79
C PHE A 246 -47.32 0.37 -7.52
N VAL A 247 -47.78 -0.52 -6.64
CA VAL A 247 -47.06 -0.90 -5.41
C VAL A 247 -45.82 -1.72 -5.73
N ASN A 248 -45.93 -2.65 -6.69
CA ASN A 248 -44.82 -3.44 -7.19
C ASN A 248 -43.79 -2.57 -7.94
N LYS A 249 -44.25 -1.49 -8.59
CA LYS A 249 -43.38 -0.52 -9.27
C LYS A 249 -42.57 0.33 -8.29
N VAL A 250 -43.17 0.76 -7.17
CA VAL A 250 -42.44 1.50 -6.11
C VAL A 250 -41.48 0.58 -5.35
N GLN A 251 -41.92 -0.63 -4.97
CA GLN A 251 -41.05 -1.62 -4.32
C GLN A 251 -39.90 -2.04 -5.24
N GLY A 252 -40.18 -2.23 -6.53
CA GLY A 252 -39.19 -2.46 -7.57
C GLY A 252 -38.19 -1.31 -7.64
N ALA A 253 -38.63 -0.06 -7.74
CA ALA A 253 -37.76 1.11 -7.80
C ALA A 253 -36.84 1.26 -6.57
N VAL A 254 -37.37 1.02 -5.36
CA VAL A 254 -36.58 1.04 -4.12
C VAL A 254 -35.56 -0.09 -4.12
N MET A 255 -35.95 -1.29 -4.54
CA MET A 255 -35.06 -2.44 -4.61
C MET A 255 -33.97 -2.25 -5.67
N THR A 256 -34.29 -1.62 -6.81
CA THR A 256 -33.31 -1.22 -7.84
C THR A 256 -32.35 -0.16 -7.32
N LEU A 257 -32.83 0.82 -6.54
CA LEU A 257 -31.98 1.82 -5.90
C LEU A 257 -31.00 1.19 -4.90
N VAL A 258 -31.48 0.28 -4.05
CA VAL A 258 -30.64 -0.47 -3.09
C VAL A 258 -29.64 -1.36 -3.84
N HIS A 259 -30.10 -2.03 -4.91
CA HIS A 259 -29.24 -2.87 -5.75
C HIS A 259 -28.14 -2.07 -6.45
N ASN A 260 -28.45 -0.85 -6.90
CA ASN A 260 -27.48 0.07 -7.50
C ASN A 260 -26.52 0.67 -6.48
N TRP A 261 -26.95 0.82 -5.22
CA TRP A 261 -26.10 1.34 -4.15
C TRP A 261 -25.11 0.29 -3.64
N ILE A 262 -25.51 -0.98 -3.61
CA ILE A 262 -24.65 -2.10 -3.19
C ILE A 262 -23.70 -2.49 -4.33
N TYR A 263 -22.41 -2.53 -4.02
CA TYR A 263 -21.41 -3.02 -4.98
C TYR A 263 -21.57 -4.52 -5.24
N HIS A 264 -21.94 -4.87 -6.48
CA HIS A 264 -22.04 -6.25 -6.92
C HIS A 264 -20.70 -6.72 -7.49
N ARG A 265 -20.04 -7.63 -6.76
CA ARG A 265 -18.78 -8.23 -7.20
C ARG A 265 -19.00 -9.06 -8.46
N GLN A 266 -18.48 -8.59 -9.58
CA GLN A 266 -18.45 -9.39 -10.81
C GLN A 266 -17.30 -10.42 -10.74
N PRO A 267 -17.58 -11.72 -10.96
CA PRO A 267 -16.55 -12.75 -10.95
C PRO A 267 -15.53 -12.49 -12.06
N GLY A 268 -14.24 -12.50 -11.70
CA GLY A 268 -13.14 -12.24 -12.64
C GLY A 268 -12.78 -10.76 -12.83
N PHE A 269 -13.68 -9.81 -12.55
CA PHE A 269 -13.34 -8.39 -12.63
C PHE A 269 -12.38 -8.02 -11.51
N ARG A 270 -11.27 -7.35 -11.87
CA ARG A 270 -10.25 -6.91 -10.92
C ARG A 270 -9.93 -5.45 -11.19
N TYR A 271 -10.20 -4.60 -10.20
CA TYR A 271 -9.74 -3.22 -10.21
C TYR A 271 -8.21 -3.13 -10.31
N PRO A 272 -7.69 -2.10 -10.99
CA PRO A 272 -6.26 -1.83 -11.05
C PRO A 272 -5.72 -1.55 -9.64
N SER A 273 -4.50 -2.01 -9.37
CA SER A 273 -3.82 -1.83 -8.08
C SER A 273 -3.82 -0.37 -7.61
N ARG A 274 -3.62 0.58 -8.53
CA ARG A 274 -3.65 2.03 -8.24
C ARG A 274 -4.97 2.50 -7.64
N LEU A 275 -6.11 2.10 -8.22
CA LEU A 275 -7.42 2.54 -7.74
C LEU A 275 -7.69 2.02 -6.32
N VAL A 276 -7.39 0.73 -6.09
CA VAL A 276 -7.56 0.13 -4.77
C VAL A 276 -6.63 0.78 -3.74
N SER A 277 -5.38 1.06 -4.10
CA SER A 277 -4.44 1.75 -3.21
C SER A 277 -4.92 3.16 -2.84
N VAL A 278 -5.45 3.94 -3.79
CA VAL A 278 -5.96 5.29 -3.51
C VAL A 278 -7.17 5.25 -2.58
N MET A 279 -8.12 4.34 -2.83
CA MET A 279 -9.27 4.15 -1.94
C MET A 279 -8.85 3.70 -0.54
N PHE A 280 -7.86 2.82 -0.45
CA PHE A 280 -7.32 2.38 0.83
C PHE A 280 -6.63 3.51 1.59
N VAL A 281 -5.77 4.30 0.92
CA VAL A 281 -5.12 5.46 1.53
C VAL A 281 -6.16 6.49 1.99
N ALA A 282 -7.20 6.76 1.20
CA ALA A 282 -8.28 7.65 1.60
C ALA A 282 -8.98 7.14 2.88
N ALA A 283 -9.27 5.85 2.97
CA ALA A 283 -9.83 5.25 4.19
C ALA A 283 -8.87 5.36 5.38
N CYS A 284 -7.56 5.18 5.17
CA CYS A 284 -6.56 5.40 6.22
C CYS A 284 -6.52 6.86 6.69
N VAL A 285 -6.66 7.83 5.78
CA VAL A 285 -6.68 9.26 6.13
C VAL A 285 -7.96 9.63 6.88
N VAL A 286 -9.11 9.05 6.54
CA VAL A 286 -10.37 9.27 7.28
C VAL A 286 -10.34 8.63 8.68
N TYR A 287 -9.57 7.55 8.84
CA TYR A 287 -9.43 6.87 10.13
C TYR A 287 -8.60 7.66 11.15
N VAL A 288 -7.61 8.42 10.67
CA VAL A 288 -6.66 9.16 11.52
C VAL A 288 -7.18 10.56 11.81
#